data_AF-A0A356R9X2-F1
#
_entry.id   AF-A0A356R9X2-F1
#
_cell.length_a   1.000
_cell.length_b   1.000
_cell.length_c   1.000
_cell.angle_alpha   90.00
_cell.angle_beta   90.00
_cell.angle_gamma   90.00
#
_symmetry.space_group_name_H-M   'P 1'
#
loop_
_entity.id
_entity.type
_entity.pdbx_description
1 polymer ?
#
loop_
_entity_poly.entity_id
_entity_poly.type
_entity_poly.pdbx_seq_one_letter_code
_entity_poly.pdbx_strand_id
1 'polypeptide(L)'
;MNHDRVSLGPPLDSHSYRTASMCQEFYRAIRPVHLTVSHARGRSWSDRSGAFILGLVVWMVAVVPLAIGGHKGSEEHHVVSDTGTEHSVGHIIEGATFRVYLSEGVGTDKEGSQVQARVDAALRTVVEAFNHMMEHPTDYARFDEALKKGALQKVIIEPKVVNREGKEFLLLVAQTAQPNQVNLLISASALEKQGYLNHPDQLVPVLAREFQWVVSKSDTTPKRQTNMPPGNFKQVPIKTNQEIAEMSGEDRDHLLQLLFRTYLTTTDRHNSLDGQSYYETGSTTRIPPAQSDSTTKLYDIRVREALQKIVREPYFQEQTPKAIRSLLNGKVWNVTFADIQNRDWATRTRVVPKEQSITVGEQERTIQPAMILINIHRSAAPEDPFYTETNGLPMGALPVDKLARVIAQEIQNNITEKSMRGHVAQDELSAPQ
;
A
#
# COMPACT_ATOMS: atom_id res chain seq x y z
N MET A 1 29.94 -60.94 -20.26
CA MET A 1 28.70 -61.67 -19.94
C MET A 1 27.62 -60.61 -19.76
N ASN A 2 26.96 -60.16 -20.85
CA ASN A 2 25.73 -60.73 -21.47
C ASN A 2 24.60 -60.86 -20.45
N HIS A 3 23.36 -60.42 -20.66
CA HIS A 3 22.59 -59.70 -21.68
C HIS A 3 21.33 -59.21 -20.89
N ASP A 4 20.65 -58.10 -21.17
CA ASP A 4 19.71 -57.96 -22.27
C ASP A 4 19.34 -56.49 -22.53
N ARG A 5 19.39 -56.14 -23.82
CA ARG A 5 18.63 -55.06 -24.45
C ARG A 5 17.36 -55.70 -25.00
N VAL A 6 16.23 -55.00 -24.91
CA VAL A 6 15.21 -55.05 -25.96
C VAL A 6 14.93 -53.62 -26.41
N SER A 7 15.01 -53.44 -27.73
CA SER A 7 14.70 -52.23 -28.50
C SER A 7 13.81 -52.65 -29.67
N LEU A 8 13.29 -51.64 -30.40
CA LEU A 8 12.42 -51.65 -31.60
C LEU A 8 10.92 -51.57 -31.27
N GLY A 9 10.13 -50.62 -31.76
CA GLY A 9 10.30 -49.63 -32.84
C GLY A 9 9.14 -48.60 -32.87
N PRO A 10 9.04 -47.74 -33.91
CA PRO A 10 8.45 -46.39 -33.87
C PRO A 10 7.11 -46.26 -34.67
N PRO A 11 6.74 -45.09 -35.25
CA PRO A 11 6.03 -43.94 -34.68
C PRO A 11 4.63 -43.72 -35.34
N LEU A 12 3.75 -42.87 -34.78
CA LEU A 12 2.59 -42.36 -35.54
C LEU A 12 2.25 -40.90 -35.16
N ASP A 13 2.57 -40.00 -36.07
CA ASP A 13 1.82 -38.77 -36.30
C ASP A 13 0.42 -39.13 -36.82
N SER A 14 -0.60 -38.38 -36.41
CA SER A 14 -1.57 -37.68 -37.29
C SER A 14 -2.96 -37.51 -36.67
N HIS A 15 -3.43 -36.26 -36.82
CA HIS A 15 -4.80 -35.84 -37.09
C HIS A 15 -5.96 -36.08 -36.12
N SER A 16 -6.63 -34.93 -35.90
CA SER A 16 -8.08 -34.71 -35.95
C SER A 16 -8.92 -35.20 -34.78
N TYR A 17 -9.47 -34.23 -34.03
CA TYR A 17 -10.91 -34.18 -33.79
C TYR A 17 -11.39 -32.71 -33.84
N ARG A 18 -11.86 -32.31 -35.02
CA ARG A 18 -12.89 -31.30 -35.18
C ARG A 18 -14.20 -32.03 -35.45
N THR A 19 -15.26 -31.51 -34.80
CA THR A 19 -16.68 -31.48 -35.22
C THR A 19 -17.54 -32.74 -35.22
N ALA A 20 -18.53 -32.75 -34.32
CA ALA A 20 -19.97 -32.80 -34.61
C ALA A 20 -20.70 -32.30 -33.34
N SER A 21 -21.49 -31.21 -33.29
CA SER A 21 -22.60 -30.70 -34.11
C SER A 21 -23.97 -31.30 -33.79
N MET A 22 -24.97 -30.40 -33.73
CA MET A 22 -26.43 -30.54 -33.69
C MET A 22 -27.06 -30.69 -32.30
N CYS A 23 -28.06 -29.87 -31.92
CA CYS A 23 -29.15 -29.25 -32.70
C CYS A 23 -29.13 -27.71 -32.65
N GLN A 24 -29.07 -27.00 -33.79
CA GLN A 24 -30.19 -26.51 -34.64
C GLN A 24 -31.12 -25.50 -33.94
N GLU A 25 -30.94 -24.20 -34.21
CA GLU A 25 -31.54 -23.42 -35.31
C GLU A 25 -32.98 -23.00 -35.00
N PHE A 26 -33.29 -21.70 -35.00
CA PHE A 26 -34.45 -21.14 -35.71
C PHE A 26 -34.33 -19.60 -35.79
N TYR A 27 -34.00 -19.14 -37.01
CA TYR A 27 -34.39 -17.91 -37.71
C TYR A 27 -33.67 -16.55 -37.54
N ARG A 28 -33.16 -16.14 -38.72
CA ARG A 28 -32.70 -14.81 -39.13
C ARG A 28 -33.87 -13.89 -39.52
N ALA A 29 -33.51 -12.60 -39.52
CA ALA A 29 -33.95 -11.52 -40.41
C ALA A 29 -35.32 -10.88 -40.14
N ILE A 30 -35.31 -9.56 -39.92
CA ILE A 30 -35.93 -8.52 -40.75
C ILE A 30 -35.41 -7.13 -40.29
N ARG A 31 -34.71 -6.43 -41.18
CA ARG A 31 -34.80 -4.97 -41.41
C ARG A 31 -35.58 -4.81 -42.75
N PRO A 32 -36.06 -3.63 -43.20
CA PRO A 32 -35.88 -2.25 -42.70
C PRO A 32 -37.21 -1.45 -42.63
N VAL A 33 -37.15 -0.14 -42.30
CA VAL A 33 -37.71 0.98 -43.11
C VAL A 33 -37.76 2.29 -42.28
N HIS A 34 -37.39 3.38 -42.97
CA HIS A 34 -37.47 4.80 -42.60
C HIS A 34 -38.87 5.27 -42.18
N LEU A 35 -38.92 6.22 -41.25
CA LEU A 35 -39.89 7.32 -41.28
C LEU A 35 -39.33 8.55 -40.54
N THR A 36 -38.97 9.55 -41.34
CA THR A 36 -38.89 10.97 -40.97
C THR A 36 -40.29 11.54 -40.82
N VAL A 37 -40.60 12.20 -39.70
CA VAL A 37 -41.52 13.35 -39.66
C VAL A 37 -40.99 14.40 -38.67
N SER A 38 -41.15 15.63 -39.14
CA SER A 38 -40.67 16.94 -38.76
C SER A 38 -41.49 17.70 -37.70
N HIS A 39 -40.88 18.79 -37.20
CA HIS A 39 -41.51 20.04 -36.69
C HIS A 39 -42.18 19.97 -35.30
N ALA A 40 -42.22 21.01 -34.46
CA ALA A 40 -41.66 22.35 -34.47
C ALA A 40 -41.85 22.99 -33.07
N ARG A 41 -40.99 23.98 -32.77
CA ARG A 41 -41.23 25.26 -32.08
C ARG A 41 -42.35 25.42 -31.03
N GLY A 42 -41.96 26.14 -29.97
CA GLY A 42 -42.77 27.18 -29.29
C GLY A 42 -42.63 27.09 -27.79
N ARG A 43 -41.93 28.01 -27.11
CA ARG A 43 -42.48 29.27 -26.53
C ARG A 43 -43.76 29.01 -25.72
N SER A 44 -44.01 29.60 -24.55
CA SER A 44 -43.33 30.52 -23.63
C SER A 44 -44.37 30.80 -22.53
N TRP A 45 -43.99 31.61 -21.53
CA TRP A 45 -44.88 32.39 -20.64
C TRP A 45 -45.42 31.63 -19.41
N SER A 46 -44.93 31.99 -18.22
CA SER A 46 -45.48 33.03 -17.31
C SER A 46 -46.68 32.44 -16.55
N ASP A 47 -46.86 32.59 -15.25
CA ASP A 47 -46.47 33.64 -14.33
C ASP A 47 -46.93 33.20 -12.92
N ARG A 48 -46.62 34.02 -11.91
CA ARG A 48 -47.22 34.09 -10.55
C ARG A 48 -46.43 33.51 -9.36
N SER A 49 -45.60 34.40 -8.82
CA SER A 49 -45.81 35.08 -7.54
C SER A 49 -46.22 34.27 -6.30
N GLY A 50 -45.32 34.26 -5.32
CA GLY A 50 -45.60 34.02 -3.91
C GLY A 50 -44.36 34.31 -3.07
N ALA A 51 -44.30 35.49 -2.46
CA ALA A 51 -43.15 36.03 -1.71
C ALA A 51 -43.16 35.63 -0.21
N PHE A 52 -42.03 35.94 0.45
CA PHE A 52 -41.71 35.94 1.90
C PHE A 52 -41.28 34.57 2.47
N ILE A 53 -40.12 34.34 3.12
CA ILE A 53 -39.34 35.08 4.14
C ILE A 53 -37.87 34.54 4.09
N LEU A 54 -36.84 35.39 3.85
CA LEU A 54 -35.85 35.89 4.82
C LEU A 54 -34.73 34.88 5.19
N GLY A 55 -33.51 35.15 4.70
CA GLY A 55 -32.31 34.35 5.00
C GLY A 55 -31.04 34.96 4.41
N LEU A 56 -30.44 35.88 5.16
CA LEU A 56 -29.10 36.46 4.99
C LEU A 56 -28.04 35.43 4.56
N VAL A 57 -27.39 35.64 3.40
CA VAL A 57 -26.02 35.13 3.18
C VAL A 57 -25.18 36.21 2.49
N VAL A 58 -24.12 36.54 3.20
CA VAL A 58 -23.06 37.50 2.92
C VAL A 58 -22.38 37.20 1.58
N TRP A 59 -22.32 38.22 0.71
CA TRP A 59 -21.40 38.28 -0.42
C TRP A 59 -19.99 38.52 0.12
N MET A 60 -19.10 37.53 0.00
CA MET A 60 -17.66 37.76 0.03
C MET A 60 -17.08 37.33 -1.32
N VAL A 61 -16.80 38.34 -2.15
CA VAL A 61 -15.92 38.23 -3.32
C VAL A 61 -14.51 38.04 -2.78
N ALA A 62 -14.07 36.79 -2.68
CA ALA A 62 -12.66 36.47 -2.52
C ALA A 62 -12.07 36.30 -3.92
N VAL A 63 -11.31 37.32 -4.32
CA VAL A 63 -10.37 37.31 -5.44
C VAL A 63 -9.53 36.03 -5.36
N VAL A 64 -9.64 35.16 -6.36
CA VAL A 64 -8.71 34.06 -6.55
C VAL A 64 -7.35 34.67 -6.94
N PRO A 65 -6.27 34.50 -6.15
CA PRO A 65 -4.95 34.80 -6.66
C PRO A 65 -4.61 33.72 -7.69
N LEU A 66 -4.48 34.15 -8.94
CA LEU A 66 -3.69 33.44 -9.94
C LEU A 66 -2.27 33.24 -9.38
N ALA A 67 -2.00 32.07 -8.82
CA ALA A 67 -0.65 31.65 -8.53
C ALA A 67 0.04 31.30 -9.86
N ILE A 68 0.62 32.32 -10.49
CA ILE A 68 1.67 32.17 -11.48
C ILE A 68 2.90 31.67 -10.72
N GLY A 69 3.10 30.36 -10.70
CA GLY A 69 4.34 29.75 -10.23
C GLY A 69 5.43 29.94 -11.27
N GLY A 70 6.09 31.10 -11.23
CA GLY A 70 7.36 31.31 -11.91
C GLY A 70 8.45 30.46 -11.27
N HIS A 71 9.20 29.74 -12.10
CA HIS A 71 10.50 29.20 -11.73
C HIS A 71 11.41 30.34 -11.27
N LYS A 72 11.87 30.29 -10.02
CA LYS A 72 13.17 30.83 -9.57
C LYS A 72 13.43 30.46 -8.11
N GLY A 73 14.65 30.00 -7.85
CA GLY A 73 15.28 30.12 -6.55
C GLY A 73 15.30 28.84 -5.74
N SER A 74 16.36 28.06 -5.92
CA SER A 74 16.91 27.17 -4.91
C SER A 74 17.03 27.88 -3.55
N GLU A 75 16.27 27.43 -2.57
CA GLU A 75 16.72 27.44 -1.18
C GLU A 75 16.79 25.98 -0.75
N GLU A 76 18.00 25.46 -0.87
CA GLU A 76 18.40 24.18 -0.31
C GLU A 76 18.24 24.27 1.21
N HIS A 77 17.16 23.67 1.74
CA HIS A 77 17.22 23.20 3.12
C HIS A 77 18.21 22.04 3.16
N HIS A 78 19.49 22.39 3.33
CA HIS A 78 20.51 21.48 3.79
C HIS A 78 20.00 20.79 5.06
N VAL A 79 19.70 19.50 4.95
CA VAL A 79 19.90 18.62 6.11
C VAL A 79 21.40 18.67 6.32
N VAL A 80 21.82 19.32 7.39
CA VAL A 80 23.22 19.45 7.78
C VAL A 80 23.81 18.04 7.83
N SER A 81 24.58 17.73 6.80
CA SER A 81 25.53 16.62 6.80
C SER A 81 26.67 17.04 7.71
N ASP A 82 26.67 16.46 8.90
CA ASP A 82 27.85 16.17 9.72
C ASP A 82 28.93 17.26 9.79
N THR A 83 28.68 18.30 10.60
CA THR A 83 29.75 19.04 11.30
C THR A 83 29.24 19.54 12.65
N GLY A 84 29.62 18.85 13.72
CA GLY A 84 29.83 19.43 15.05
C GLY A 84 28.68 20.21 15.68
N THR A 85 27.67 19.49 16.17
CA THR A 85 26.96 19.92 17.38
C THR A 85 27.16 18.80 18.39
N GLU A 86 27.76 19.10 19.53
CA GLU A 86 27.97 18.13 20.62
C GLU A 86 26.61 17.53 21.00
N HIS A 87 26.32 16.34 20.47
CA HIS A 87 25.22 15.56 21.00
C HIS A 87 25.53 15.31 22.47
N SER A 88 24.57 15.68 23.33
CA SER A 88 24.49 15.25 24.73
C SER A 88 24.93 13.78 24.87
N VAL A 89 25.57 13.45 26.01
CA VAL A 89 26.07 12.09 26.28
C VAL A 89 24.93 11.10 26.09
N GLY A 90 24.94 10.38 24.96
CA GLY A 90 23.85 9.46 24.61
C GLY A 90 23.64 8.42 25.70
N HIS A 91 22.38 8.20 26.09
CA HIS A 91 21.98 7.26 27.12
C HIS A 91 22.29 5.83 26.66
N ILE A 92 22.99 5.11 27.52
CA ILE A 92 23.38 3.72 27.28
C ILE A 92 22.18 2.83 27.61
N ILE A 93 21.85 1.93 26.69
CA ILE A 93 20.96 0.79 26.94
C ILE A 93 21.88 -0.42 27.15
N GLU A 94 21.78 -1.06 28.30
CA GLU A 94 22.66 -2.20 28.62
C GLU A 94 22.46 -3.35 27.63
N GLY A 95 23.56 -3.87 27.09
CA GLY A 95 23.55 -4.95 26.09
C GLY A 95 23.21 -4.54 24.65
N ALA A 96 22.82 -3.28 24.41
CA ALA A 96 22.54 -2.78 23.06
C ALA A 96 23.79 -2.20 22.38
N THR A 97 23.85 -2.28 21.05
CA THR A 97 24.92 -1.68 20.24
C THR A 97 24.70 -0.19 19.92
N PHE A 98 23.55 0.36 20.33
CA PHE A 98 23.12 1.73 20.04
C PHE A 98 22.95 2.54 21.33
N ARG A 99 22.81 3.86 21.17
CA ARG A 99 22.50 4.79 22.27
C ARG A 99 21.28 5.63 21.93
N VAL A 100 20.61 6.13 22.97
CA VAL A 100 19.46 7.04 22.85
C VAL A 100 19.93 8.48 23.05
N TYR A 101 19.63 9.34 22.11
CA TYR A 101 20.04 10.75 22.10
C TYR A 101 18.81 11.65 22.18
N LEU A 102 18.97 12.77 22.86
CA LEU A 102 18.03 13.89 22.81
C LEU A 102 18.55 14.90 21.79
N SER A 103 17.71 15.27 20.82
CA SER A 103 18.02 16.41 19.96
C SER A 103 17.61 17.70 20.66
N GLU A 104 18.55 18.63 20.82
CA GLU A 104 18.22 20.01 21.19
C GLU A 104 17.50 20.65 20.00
N GLY A 105 16.21 20.91 20.14
CA GLY A 105 15.45 21.62 19.10
C GLY A 105 15.94 23.05 18.98
N VAL A 106 16.02 23.58 17.75
CA VAL A 106 16.16 25.03 17.52
C VAL A 106 14.82 25.69 17.90
N GLY A 107 14.66 26.02 19.18
CA GLY A 107 13.45 26.63 19.74
C GLY A 107 13.81 27.87 20.54
N THR A 108 13.37 29.03 20.06
CA THR A 108 13.58 30.35 20.66
C THR A 108 13.13 30.41 22.12
N ASP A 109 14.03 30.91 22.97
CA ASP A 109 13.89 31.10 24.41
C ASP A 109 12.55 31.77 24.80
N LYS A 110 11.62 30.98 25.37
CA LYS A 110 10.60 31.39 26.37
C LYS A 110 9.68 30.26 26.86
N GLU A 111 9.66 29.09 26.22
CA GLU A 111 8.88 27.89 26.66
C GLU A 111 9.74 26.76 27.26
N GLY A 112 11.02 27.01 27.53
CA GLY A 112 12.05 25.98 27.74
C GLY A 112 11.80 24.98 28.88
N SER A 113 11.15 25.37 29.98
CA SER A 113 10.99 24.48 31.16
C SER A 113 9.97 23.36 30.95
N GLN A 114 8.84 23.65 30.30
CA GLN A 114 7.79 22.66 30.05
C GLN A 114 8.14 21.74 28.87
N VAL A 115 8.86 22.27 27.87
CA VAL A 115 9.42 21.50 26.76
C VAL A 115 10.50 20.54 27.27
N GLN A 116 11.38 20.99 28.19
CA GLN A 116 12.41 20.14 28.76
C GLN A 116 11.83 18.99 29.59
N ALA A 117 10.87 19.26 30.49
CA ALA A 117 10.23 18.22 31.30
C ALA A 117 9.53 17.15 30.44
N ARG A 118 8.93 17.56 29.30
CA ARG A 118 8.33 16.65 28.32
C ARG A 118 9.37 15.79 27.61
N VAL A 119 10.49 16.39 27.20
CA VAL A 119 11.59 15.71 26.52
C VAL A 119 12.28 14.71 27.47
N ASP A 120 12.46 15.07 28.74
CA ASP A 120 13.01 14.19 29.78
C ASP A 120 12.06 13.00 30.07
N ALA A 121 10.75 13.25 30.14
CA ALA A 121 9.76 12.20 30.30
C ALA A 121 9.75 11.25 29.08
N ALA A 122 9.88 11.78 27.86
CA ALA A 122 9.99 11.00 26.64
C ALA A 122 11.25 10.13 26.67
N LEU A 123 12.40 10.70 27.04
CA LEU A 123 13.65 9.97 27.19
C LEU A 123 13.53 8.81 28.17
N ARG A 124 13.04 9.07 29.39
CA ARG A 124 12.84 8.02 30.40
C ARG A 124 11.96 6.90 29.87
N THR A 125 10.81 7.26 29.28
CA THR A 125 9.86 6.29 28.71
C THR A 125 10.50 5.41 27.64
N VAL A 126 11.24 6.03 26.70
CA VAL A 126 11.91 5.32 25.61
C VAL A 126 13.02 4.41 26.14
N VAL A 127 13.83 4.90 27.08
CA VAL A 127 14.91 4.11 27.70
C VAL A 127 14.35 2.90 28.46
N GLU A 128 13.31 3.10 29.27
CA GLU A 128 12.65 2.03 30.01
C GLU A 128 12.02 0.99 29.07
N ALA A 129 11.36 1.44 27.99
CA ALA A 129 10.81 0.53 26.98
C ALA A 129 11.90 -0.30 26.28
N PHE A 130 13.05 0.30 25.95
CA PHE A 130 14.18 -0.45 25.39
C PHE A 130 14.80 -1.42 26.38
N ASN A 131 14.98 -1.03 27.64
CA ASN A 131 15.48 -1.93 28.68
C ASN A 131 14.55 -3.15 28.83
N HIS A 132 13.23 -2.95 28.85
CA HIS A 132 12.27 -4.05 28.88
C HIS A 132 12.41 -4.99 27.66
N MET A 133 12.59 -4.44 26.46
CA MET A 133 12.82 -5.25 25.26
C MET A 133 14.16 -6.01 25.31
N MET A 134 15.19 -5.43 25.93
CA MET A 134 16.51 -6.05 26.13
C MET A 134 16.50 -7.16 27.18
N GLU A 135 15.61 -7.11 28.17
CA GLU A 135 15.41 -8.18 29.16
C GLU A 135 14.76 -9.42 28.53
N HIS A 136 13.92 -9.21 27.50
CA HIS A 136 13.16 -10.28 26.84
C HIS A 136 13.34 -10.27 25.30
N PRO A 137 14.57 -10.32 24.76
CA PRO A 137 14.81 -10.11 23.34
C PRO A 137 14.18 -11.20 22.47
N THR A 138 14.08 -12.44 22.98
CA THR A 138 13.45 -13.58 22.29
C THR A 138 11.96 -13.39 22.03
N ASP A 139 11.29 -12.56 22.83
CA ASP A 139 9.87 -12.26 22.67
C ASP A 139 9.65 -11.26 21.52
N TYR A 140 10.72 -10.58 21.09
CA TYR A 140 10.73 -9.57 20.03
C TYR A 140 11.70 -9.98 18.91
N ALA A 141 11.36 -11.03 18.15
CA ALA A 141 12.25 -11.61 17.13
C ALA A 141 12.90 -10.62 16.15
N ARG A 142 12.20 -9.54 15.75
CA ARG A 142 12.77 -8.50 14.86
C ARG A 142 13.73 -7.54 15.58
N PHE A 143 13.47 -7.27 16.84
CA PHE A 143 14.39 -6.51 17.69
C PHE A 143 15.68 -7.30 17.91
N ASP A 144 15.57 -8.57 18.30
CA ASP A 144 16.71 -9.49 18.45
C ASP A 144 17.53 -9.64 17.15
N GLU A 145 16.86 -9.77 16.01
CA GLU A 145 17.54 -9.78 14.70
C GLU A 145 18.30 -8.47 14.43
N ALA A 146 17.68 -7.31 14.71
CA ALA A 146 18.32 -6.01 14.51
C ALA A 146 19.54 -5.83 15.42
N LEU A 147 19.47 -6.27 16.67
CA LEU A 147 20.59 -6.28 17.61
C LEU A 147 21.74 -7.13 17.08
N LYS A 148 21.45 -8.38 16.70
CA LYS A 148 22.46 -9.31 16.16
C LYS A 148 23.13 -8.79 14.89
N LYS A 149 22.39 -8.05 14.07
CA LYS A 149 22.92 -7.43 12.83
C LYS A 149 23.60 -6.08 13.06
N GLY A 150 23.52 -5.49 14.25
CA GLY A 150 23.96 -4.11 14.48
C GLY A 150 23.25 -3.10 13.57
N ALA A 151 21.98 -3.35 13.27
CA ALA A 151 21.21 -2.62 12.25
C ALA A 151 20.86 -1.19 12.67
N LEU A 152 20.73 -0.94 13.97
CA LEU A 152 20.39 0.38 14.52
C LEU A 152 21.67 1.10 14.96
N GLN A 153 21.93 2.27 14.40
CA GLN A 153 23.08 3.10 14.75
C GLN A 153 22.77 3.97 15.97
N LYS A 154 21.67 4.73 15.91
CA LYS A 154 21.22 5.63 16.98
C LYS A 154 19.70 5.64 17.10
N VAL A 155 19.22 5.90 18.31
CA VAL A 155 17.84 6.34 18.56
C VAL A 155 17.90 7.82 18.89
N ILE A 156 17.09 8.65 18.23
CA ILE A 156 17.07 10.09 18.42
C ILE A 156 15.65 10.52 18.78
N ILE A 157 15.51 11.15 19.94
CA ILE A 157 14.25 11.74 20.39
C ILE A 157 14.27 13.20 19.97
N GLU A 158 13.33 13.56 19.11
CA GLU A 158 13.15 14.92 18.61
C GLU A 158 11.87 15.52 19.20
N PRO A 159 11.81 16.86 19.39
CA PRO A 159 10.58 17.51 19.81
C PRO A 159 9.39 17.17 18.91
N LYS A 160 9.64 17.09 17.59
CA LYS A 160 8.71 16.67 16.54
C LYS A 160 9.48 15.94 15.44
N VAL A 161 8.94 14.84 14.96
CA VAL A 161 9.44 14.14 13.76
C VAL A 161 8.45 14.38 12.62
N VAL A 162 8.87 15.10 11.58
CA VAL A 162 8.03 15.41 10.41
C VAL A 162 8.69 14.98 9.11
N ASN A 163 7.88 14.60 8.12
CA ASN A 163 8.39 14.47 6.75
C ASN A 163 8.45 15.83 6.03
N ARG A 164 8.96 15.84 4.79
CA ARG A 164 9.04 17.04 3.94
C ARG A 164 7.70 17.72 3.64
N GLU A 165 6.60 17.01 3.82
CA GLU A 165 5.24 17.50 3.62
C GLU A 165 4.63 18.04 4.92
N GLY A 166 5.40 18.06 6.02
CA GLY A 166 4.96 18.51 7.34
C GLY A 166 4.10 17.50 8.10
N LYS A 167 3.96 16.25 7.63
CA LYS A 167 3.24 15.20 8.35
C LYS A 167 4.07 14.70 9.53
N GLU A 168 3.49 14.74 10.72
CA GLU A 168 4.10 14.26 11.97
C GLU A 168 4.02 12.73 12.09
N PHE A 169 5.11 12.11 12.55
CA PHE A 169 5.22 10.68 12.83
C PHE A 169 5.53 10.46 14.31
N LEU A 170 5.01 9.37 14.87
CA LEU A 170 5.41 8.92 16.21
C LEU A 170 6.84 8.35 16.19
N LEU A 171 7.09 7.45 15.24
CA LEU A 171 8.35 6.77 15.03
C LEU A 171 8.70 6.82 13.54
N LEU A 172 9.97 7.02 13.21
CA LEU A 172 10.44 7.03 11.83
C LEU A 172 11.84 6.42 11.73
N VAL A 173 11.97 5.36 10.94
CA VAL A 173 13.27 4.76 10.62
C VAL A 173 13.89 5.47 9.42
N ALA A 174 15.06 6.08 9.60
CA ALA A 174 15.81 6.80 8.57
C ALA A 174 17.10 6.05 8.20
N GLN A 175 17.45 5.99 6.91
CA GLN A 175 18.73 5.42 6.48
C GLN A 175 19.90 6.33 6.89
N THR A 176 21.05 5.72 7.15
CA THR A 176 22.30 6.44 7.40
C THR A 176 23.19 6.36 6.17
N ALA A 177 24.24 7.18 6.13
CA ALA A 177 25.30 7.03 5.13
C ALA A 177 26.08 5.71 5.28
N GLN A 178 26.01 5.06 6.45
CA GLN A 178 26.65 3.77 6.67
C GLN A 178 25.76 2.65 6.13
N PRO A 179 26.28 1.81 5.21
CA PRO A 179 25.51 0.71 4.67
C PRO A 179 25.13 -0.25 5.80
N ASN A 180 23.92 -0.78 5.71
CA ASN A 180 23.31 -1.64 6.71
C ASN A 180 22.99 -1.02 8.06
N GLN A 181 22.98 0.30 8.17
CA GLN A 181 22.61 0.99 9.39
C GLN A 181 21.54 2.03 9.19
N VAL A 182 20.66 2.14 10.18
CA VAL A 182 19.56 3.09 10.23
C VAL A 182 19.53 3.83 11.56
N ASN A 183 18.90 5.00 11.58
CA ASN A 183 18.53 5.72 12.79
C ASN A 183 17.02 5.54 13.03
N LEU A 184 16.62 5.45 14.30
CA LEU A 184 15.22 5.52 14.71
C LEU A 184 14.94 6.89 15.32
N LEU A 185 14.08 7.66 14.67
CA LEU A 185 13.61 8.95 15.17
C LEU A 185 12.31 8.77 15.94
N ILE A 186 12.18 9.41 17.10
CA ILE A 186 11.01 9.31 17.99
C ILE A 186 10.52 10.72 18.31
N SER A 187 9.24 10.98 18.09
CA SER A 187 8.63 12.29 18.37
C SER A 187 8.15 12.37 19.81
N ALA A 188 8.77 13.23 20.61
CA ALA A 188 8.34 13.52 21.98
C ALA A 188 6.90 14.07 22.00
N SER A 189 6.51 14.85 20.98
CA SER A 189 5.16 15.38 20.92
C SER A 189 4.09 14.36 20.60
N ALA A 190 4.39 13.44 19.69
CA ALA A 190 3.48 12.38 19.35
C ALA A 190 3.34 11.36 20.50
N LEU A 191 4.43 11.10 21.25
CA LEU A 191 4.38 10.26 22.45
C LEU A 191 3.40 10.81 23.48
N GLU A 192 3.43 12.12 23.75
CA GLU A 192 2.47 12.75 24.67
C GLU A 192 1.05 12.70 24.14
N LYS A 193 0.85 13.12 22.88
CA LYS A 193 -0.47 13.23 22.26
C LYS A 193 -1.19 11.88 22.21
N GLN A 194 -0.44 10.79 22.08
CA GLN A 194 -0.97 9.43 22.03
C GLN A 194 -0.98 8.72 23.39
N GLY A 195 -0.58 9.40 24.47
CA GLY A 195 -0.66 8.88 25.83
C GLY A 195 0.44 7.89 26.23
N TYR A 196 1.55 7.82 25.49
CA TYR A 196 2.64 6.89 25.79
C TYR A 196 3.62 7.40 26.86
N LEU A 197 3.67 8.71 27.14
CA LEU A 197 4.60 9.25 28.14
C LEU A 197 4.37 8.63 29.51
N ASN A 198 5.46 8.18 30.14
CA ASN A 198 5.48 7.46 31.43
C ASN A 198 4.76 6.10 31.42
N HIS A 199 4.46 5.57 30.24
CA HIS A 199 3.83 4.26 30.05
C HIS A 199 4.69 3.39 29.11
N PRO A 200 5.92 3.00 29.54
CA PRO A 200 6.84 2.24 28.69
C PRO A 200 6.25 0.89 28.24
N ASP A 201 5.44 0.24 29.07
CA ASP A 201 4.71 -1.00 28.80
C ASP A 201 3.77 -0.88 27.58
N GLN A 202 3.14 0.28 27.40
CA GLN A 202 2.28 0.56 26.25
C GLN A 202 3.09 0.91 24.99
N LEU A 203 4.29 1.47 25.17
CA LEU A 203 5.17 1.85 24.07
C LEU A 203 5.91 0.63 23.48
N VAL A 204 6.28 -0.35 24.30
CA VAL A 204 6.99 -1.59 23.89
C VAL A 204 6.38 -2.26 22.65
N PRO A 205 5.07 -2.59 22.59
CA PRO A 205 4.51 -3.24 21.40
C PRO A 205 4.55 -2.35 20.16
N VAL A 206 4.48 -1.02 20.32
CA VAL A 206 4.59 -0.05 19.22
C VAL A 206 6.02 -0.01 18.69
N LEU A 207 7.01 0.11 19.60
CA LEU A 207 8.44 0.08 19.25
C LEU A 207 8.83 -1.24 18.61
N ALA A 208 8.39 -2.38 19.16
CA ALA A 208 8.73 -3.70 18.64
C ALA A 208 8.31 -3.90 17.17
N ARG A 209 7.18 -3.32 16.76
CA ARG A 209 6.72 -3.32 15.36
C ARG A 209 7.66 -2.52 14.45
N GLU A 210 8.16 -1.37 14.91
CA GLU A 210 9.08 -0.56 14.11
C GLU A 210 10.40 -1.26 13.78
N PHE A 211 10.82 -2.23 14.59
CA PHE A 211 12.01 -3.03 14.28
C PHE A 211 11.86 -3.87 13.01
N GLN A 212 10.65 -4.07 12.52
CA GLN A 212 10.45 -4.57 11.17
C GLN A 212 11.06 -3.64 10.11
N TRP A 213 10.86 -2.34 10.25
CA TRP A 213 11.43 -1.34 9.35
C TRP A 213 12.92 -1.18 9.55
N VAL A 214 13.41 -1.26 10.79
CA VAL A 214 14.85 -1.26 11.09
C VAL A 214 15.56 -2.36 10.32
N VAL A 215 15.15 -3.61 10.52
CA VAL A 215 15.72 -4.76 9.79
C VAL A 215 15.57 -4.59 8.29
N SER A 216 14.41 -4.17 7.80
CA SER A 216 14.15 -4.06 6.36
C SER A 216 14.91 -2.93 5.67
N LYS A 217 15.19 -1.81 6.34
CA LYS A 217 15.90 -0.66 5.77
C LYS A 217 17.41 -0.77 5.95
N SER A 218 17.85 -1.49 6.98
CA SER A 218 19.23 -1.92 7.14
C SER A 218 19.63 -3.03 6.17
N ASP A 219 18.70 -3.69 5.49
CA ASP A 219 19.05 -4.67 4.49
C ASP A 219 19.39 -3.99 3.16
N THR A 220 20.69 -3.81 2.91
CA THR A 220 21.21 -3.24 1.65
C THR A 220 21.48 -4.29 0.58
N THR A 221 21.15 -5.57 0.82
CA THR A 221 21.29 -6.58 -0.23
C THR A 221 20.46 -6.17 -1.46
N PRO A 222 21.00 -6.36 -2.68
CA PRO A 222 20.29 -6.00 -3.90
C PRO A 222 18.90 -6.62 -3.91
N LYS A 223 17.88 -5.78 -3.77
CA LYS A 223 16.48 -6.24 -3.80
C LYS A 223 16.22 -6.82 -5.18
N ARG A 224 15.65 -8.04 -5.23
CA ARG A 224 15.23 -8.64 -6.50
C ARG A 224 14.37 -7.64 -7.26
N GLN A 225 14.79 -7.27 -8.47
CA GLN A 225 14.05 -6.36 -9.32
C GLN A 225 12.68 -6.98 -9.60
N THR A 226 11.63 -6.23 -9.27
CA THR A 226 10.26 -6.65 -9.59
C THR A 226 9.98 -6.17 -11.01
N ASN A 227 10.60 -6.83 -11.98
CA ASN A 227 10.42 -6.44 -13.37
C ASN A 227 8.97 -6.65 -13.76
N MET A 228 8.41 -5.64 -14.40
CA MET A 228 7.10 -5.75 -15.01
C MET A 228 7.16 -6.78 -16.14
N PRO A 229 6.18 -7.68 -16.28
CA PRO A 229 6.15 -8.56 -17.43
C PRO A 229 6.22 -7.71 -18.69
N PRO A 230 7.06 -8.07 -19.66
CA PRO A 230 7.06 -7.39 -20.94
C PRO A 230 5.66 -7.52 -21.57
N GLY A 231 5.05 -6.39 -21.93
CA GLY A 231 3.70 -6.36 -22.48
C GLY A 231 3.48 -5.10 -23.34
N ASN A 232 2.60 -5.19 -24.33
CA ASN A 232 2.21 -4.03 -25.12
C ASN A 232 1.24 -3.16 -24.31
N PHE A 233 1.78 -2.22 -23.54
CA PHE A 233 1.02 -1.35 -22.66
C PHE A 233 0.12 -0.34 -23.40
N LYS A 234 0.36 -0.09 -24.70
CA LYS A 234 -0.45 0.86 -25.49
C LYS A 234 -1.89 0.42 -25.70
N GLN A 235 -2.17 -0.88 -25.65
CA GLN A 235 -3.51 -1.44 -25.87
C GLN A 235 -4.26 -1.74 -24.56
N VAL A 236 -3.69 -1.37 -23.41
CA VAL A 236 -4.35 -1.64 -22.12
C VAL A 236 -5.61 -0.76 -22.02
N PRO A 237 -6.80 -1.35 -21.77
CA PRO A 237 -8.05 -0.62 -21.74
C PRO A 237 -8.20 0.10 -20.39
N ILE A 238 -7.42 1.15 -20.18
CA ILE A 238 -7.57 2.02 -19.00
C ILE A 238 -8.57 3.14 -19.28
N LYS A 239 -9.21 3.64 -18.23
CA LYS A 239 -10.14 4.79 -18.29
C LYS A 239 -9.71 5.93 -17.39
N THR A 240 -10.14 7.14 -17.75
CA THR A 240 -9.94 8.33 -16.92
C THR A 240 -10.82 8.27 -15.68
N ASN A 241 -10.46 9.03 -14.64
CA ASN A 241 -11.26 9.08 -13.41
C ASN A 241 -12.68 9.61 -13.65
N GLN A 242 -12.87 10.48 -14.66
CA GLN A 242 -14.17 11.02 -15.02
C GLN A 242 -15.02 9.95 -15.72
N GLU A 243 -14.46 9.28 -16.73
CA GLU A 243 -15.14 8.17 -17.41
C GLU A 243 -15.56 7.09 -16.41
N ILE A 244 -14.66 6.70 -15.49
CA ILE A 244 -14.95 5.67 -14.47
C ILE A 244 -16.10 6.10 -13.55
N ALA A 245 -16.23 7.39 -13.24
CA ALA A 245 -17.29 7.90 -12.37
C ALA A 245 -18.68 7.85 -13.04
N GLU A 246 -18.72 7.90 -14.38
CA GLU A 246 -19.96 7.86 -15.18
C GLU A 246 -20.38 6.43 -15.55
N MET A 247 -19.50 5.44 -15.36
CA MET A 247 -19.77 4.03 -15.68
C MET A 247 -20.68 3.33 -14.69
N SER A 248 -21.50 2.41 -15.18
CA SER A 248 -22.28 1.50 -14.34
C SER A 248 -21.40 0.47 -13.62
N GLY A 249 -21.94 -0.23 -12.62
CA GLY A 249 -21.23 -1.36 -11.97
C GLY A 249 -20.86 -2.48 -12.94
N GLU A 250 -21.73 -2.78 -13.91
CA GLU A 250 -21.50 -3.84 -14.91
C GLU A 250 -20.43 -3.43 -15.93
N ASP A 251 -20.43 -2.17 -16.38
CA ASP A 251 -19.39 -1.68 -17.30
C ASP A 251 -18.01 -1.68 -16.62
N ARG A 252 -17.97 -1.34 -15.33
CA ARG A 252 -16.76 -1.37 -14.51
C ARG A 252 -16.23 -2.80 -14.33
N ASP A 253 -17.10 -3.77 -14.08
CA ASP A 253 -16.69 -5.19 -14.03
C ASP A 253 -16.20 -5.69 -15.40
N HIS A 254 -16.88 -5.35 -16.50
CA HIS A 254 -16.43 -5.71 -17.84
C HIS A 254 -15.03 -5.17 -18.14
N LEU A 255 -14.76 -3.90 -17.77
CA LEU A 255 -13.45 -3.29 -17.91
C LEU A 255 -12.39 -4.02 -17.07
N LEU A 256 -12.72 -4.38 -15.82
CA LEU A 256 -11.85 -5.17 -14.97
C LEU A 256 -11.51 -6.53 -15.59
N GLN A 257 -12.47 -7.21 -16.22
CA GLN A 257 -12.22 -8.48 -16.93
C GLN A 257 -11.22 -8.32 -18.08
N LEU A 258 -11.29 -7.21 -18.82
CA LEU A 258 -10.31 -6.91 -19.87
C LEU A 258 -8.92 -6.64 -19.28
N LEU A 259 -8.86 -5.93 -18.16
CA LEU A 259 -7.60 -5.68 -17.45
C LEU A 259 -6.97 -6.99 -16.94
N PHE A 260 -7.75 -7.93 -16.42
CA PHE A 260 -7.23 -9.24 -16.00
C PHE A 260 -6.54 -10.03 -17.13
N ARG A 261 -6.94 -9.79 -18.38
CA ARG A 261 -6.37 -10.46 -19.56
C ARG A 261 -5.11 -9.79 -20.08
N THR A 262 -4.90 -8.52 -19.77
CA THR A 262 -3.92 -7.67 -20.48
C THR A 262 -2.90 -7.00 -19.57
N TYR A 263 -3.23 -6.75 -18.31
CA TYR A 263 -2.45 -5.85 -17.45
C TYR A 263 -2.46 -6.23 -15.97
N LEU A 264 -3.66 -6.38 -15.38
CA LEU A 264 -3.83 -6.65 -13.95
C LEU A 264 -3.60 -8.13 -13.65
N THR A 265 -2.58 -8.42 -12.86
CA THR A 265 -2.24 -9.78 -12.42
C THR A 265 -2.68 -10.03 -10.99
N THR A 266 -3.02 -11.27 -10.66
CA THR A 266 -3.50 -11.65 -9.32
C THR A 266 -2.73 -12.81 -8.69
N THR A 267 -1.79 -13.37 -9.44
CA THR A 267 -0.94 -14.49 -9.02
C THR A 267 0.29 -14.02 -8.25
N ASP A 268 0.72 -14.85 -7.30
CA ASP A 268 1.95 -14.66 -6.55
C ASP A 268 3.16 -14.93 -7.45
N ARG A 269 3.90 -13.88 -7.80
CA ARG A 269 5.06 -13.99 -8.70
C ARG A 269 6.26 -14.66 -8.07
N HIS A 270 6.27 -14.81 -6.75
CA HIS A 270 7.38 -15.42 -6.04
C HIS A 270 7.12 -16.88 -5.71
N ASN A 271 5.95 -17.42 -6.07
CA ASN A 271 5.52 -18.78 -5.75
C ASN A 271 5.68 -19.10 -4.26
N SER A 272 5.53 -18.09 -3.39
CA SER A 272 5.58 -18.24 -1.93
C SER A 272 4.45 -19.13 -1.40
N LEU A 273 3.35 -19.24 -2.15
CA LEU A 273 2.21 -20.08 -1.81
C LEU A 273 2.30 -21.53 -2.29
N ASP A 274 3.31 -21.89 -3.09
CA ASP A 274 3.43 -23.25 -3.63
C ASP A 274 3.69 -24.27 -2.51
N GLY A 275 2.85 -25.30 -2.44
CA GLY A 275 2.89 -26.31 -1.38
C GLY A 275 2.47 -25.83 0.01
N GLN A 276 2.07 -24.56 0.17
CA GLN A 276 1.63 -24.03 1.46
C GLN A 276 0.20 -24.46 1.80
N SER A 277 -0.11 -24.64 3.09
CA SER A 277 -1.49 -24.80 3.56
C SER A 277 -2.28 -23.51 3.38
N TYR A 278 -3.58 -23.63 3.11
CA TYR A 278 -4.50 -22.50 3.05
C TYR A 278 -5.42 -22.47 4.28
N TYR A 279 -6.04 -21.33 4.55
CA TYR A 279 -7.00 -21.21 5.64
C TYR A 279 -8.42 -21.56 5.20
N GLU A 280 -9.12 -22.29 6.06
CA GLU A 280 -10.57 -22.42 5.97
C GLU A 280 -11.22 -21.04 6.14
N THR A 281 -12.25 -20.74 5.33
CA THR A 281 -12.93 -19.45 5.38
C THR A 281 -13.59 -19.24 6.73
N GLY A 282 -13.33 -18.10 7.37
CA GLY A 282 -13.90 -17.72 8.67
C GLY A 282 -13.21 -18.36 9.86
N SER A 283 -12.11 -19.10 9.66
CA SER A 283 -11.45 -19.89 10.70
C SER A 283 -9.93 -19.76 10.65
N THR A 284 -9.26 -20.05 11.78
CA THR A 284 -7.80 -20.17 11.85
C THR A 284 -7.29 -21.55 11.45
N THR A 285 -8.20 -22.49 11.15
CA THR A 285 -7.88 -23.85 10.67
C THR A 285 -7.11 -23.78 9.35
N ARG A 286 -5.97 -24.49 9.31
CA ARG A 286 -5.16 -24.66 8.10
C ARG A 286 -5.46 -26.00 7.45
N ILE A 287 -5.70 -25.99 6.16
CA ILE A 287 -5.96 -27.19 5.35
C ILE A 287 -4.74 -27.43 4.45
N PRO A 288 -4.15 -28.64 4.48
CA PRO A 288 -3.04 -28.96 3.59
C PRO A 288 -3.51 -28.96 2.13
N PRO A 289 -2.64 -28.54 1.19
CA PRO A 289 -3.04 -28.45 -0.21
C PRO A 289 -3.13 -29.85 -0.83
N ALA A 290 -4.14 -30.08 -1.68
CA ALA A 290 -4.30 -31.34 -2.42
C ALA A 290 -3.25 -31.51 -3.54
N GLN A 291 -2.82 -30.39 -4.13
CA GLN A 291 -1.74 -30.27 -5.11
C GLN A 291 -0.91 -29.03 -4.77
N SER A 292 0.36 -28.98 -5.17
CA SER A 292 1.25 -27.88 -4.80
C SER A 292 0.69 -26.48 -5.15
N ASP A 293 0.02 -26.36 -6.30
CA ASP A 293 -0.56 -25.09 -6.77
C ASP A 293 -1.98 -24.78 -6.27
N SER A 294 -2.59 -25.67 -5.44
CA SER A 294 -3.98 -25.52 -4.99
C SER A 294 -4.20 -24.23 -4.22
N THR A 295 -3.26 -23.87 -3.35
CA THR A 295 -3.33 -22.67 -2.51
C THR A 295 -3.23 -21.40 -3.35
N THR A 296 -2.32 -21.38 -4.33
CA THR A 296 -2.19 -20.27 -5.29
C THR A 296 -3.48 -20.06 -6.07
N LYS A 297 -4.08 -21.13 -6.60
CA LYS A 297 -5.35 -21.05 -7.36
C LYS A 297 -6.51 -20.57 -6.50
N LEU A 298 -6.65 -21.10 -5.29
CA LEU A 298 -7.71 -20.70 -4.37
C LEU A 298 -7.65 -19.19 -4.09
N TYR A 299 -6.47 -18.69 -3.76
CA TYR A 299 -6.30 -17.28 -3.41
C TYR A 299 -6.37 -16.35 -4.62
N ASP A 300 -5.95 -16.80 -5.81
CA ASP A 300 -6.21 -16.09 -7.07
C ASP A 300 -7.73 -15.89 -7.29
N ILE A 301 -8.51 -16.96 -7.17
CA ILE A 301 -9.98 -16.91 -7.31
C ILE A 301 -10.59 -15.90 -6.32
N ARG A 302 -10.23 -16.01 -5.03
CA ARG A 302 -10.76 -15.10 -4.00
C ARG A 302 -10.42 -13.65 -4.25
N VAL A 303 -9.19 -13.36 -4.69
CA VAL A 303 -8.79 -11.98 -5.03
C VAL A 303 -9.59 -11.47 -6.22
N ARG A 304 -9.73 -12.27 -7.28
CA ARG A 304 -10.53 -11.87 -8.46
C ARG A 304 -11.97 -11.56 -8.07
N GLU A 305 -12.62 -12.44 -7.31
CA GLU A 305 -13.99 -12.22 -6.82
C GLU A 305 -14.09 -10.95 -5.96
N ALA A 306 -13.12 -10.71 -5.08
CA ALA A 306 -13.07 -9.50 -4.26
C ALA A 306 -12.94 -8.24 -5.12
N LEU A 307 -12.06 -8.24 -6.12
CA LEU A 307 -11.87 -7.12 -7.03
C LEU A 307 -13.11 -6.84 -7.89
N GLN A 308 -13.81 -7.88 -8.35
CA GLN A 308 -15.08 -7.74 -9.06
C GLN A 308 -16.14 -7.06 -8.18
N LYS A 309 -16.25 -7.47 -6.90
CA LYS A 309 -17.16 -6.80 -5.95
C LYS A 309 -16.82 -5.33 -5.76
N ILE A 310 -15.53 -5.00 -5.62
CA ILE A 310 -15.07 -3.61 -5.45
C ILE A 310 -15.55 -2.72 -6.61
N VAL A 311 -15.41 -3.18 -7.85
CA VAL A 311 -15.74 -2.34 -9.02
C VAL A 311 -17.23 -2.33 -9.35
N ARG A 312 -17.98 -3.35 -8.92
CA ARG A 312 -19.40 -3.53 -9.25
C ARG A 312 -20.34 -2.91 -8.23
N GLU A 313 -20.09 -3.12 -6.94
CA GLU A 313 -21.07 -2.81 -5.89
C GLU A 313 -21.11 -1.31 -5.54
N PRO A 314 -22.30 -0.73 -5.29
CA PRO A 314 -22.45 0.69 -4.96
C PRO A 314 -21.70 1.10 -3.68
N TYR A 315 -21.61 0.21 -2.69
CA TYR A 315 -20.92 0.45 -1.42
C TYR A 315 -19.51 1.01 -1.63
N PHE A 316 -18.72 0.42 -2.54
CA PHE A 316 -17.34 0.84 -2.77
C PHE A 316 -17.24 2.16 -3.54
N GLN A 317 -18.26 2.50 -4.33
CA GLN A 317 -18.33 3.80 -5.00
C GLN A 317 -18.52 4.94 -3.98
N GLU A 318 -19.32 4.70 -2.95
CA GLU A 318 -19.57 5.66 -1.89
C GLU A 318 -18.41 5.73 -0.90
N GLN A 319 -17.90 4.58 -0.45
CA GLN A 319 -16.94 4.51 0.67
C GLN A 319 -15.48 4.55 0.21
N THR A 320 -15.16 3.95 -0.93
CA THR A 320 -13.77 3.80 -1.42
C THR A 320 -13.64 4.15 -2.92
N PRO A 321 -14.11 5.33 -3.39
CA PRO A 321 -14.10 5.66 -4.81
C PRO A 321 -12.69 5.74 -5.42
N LYS A 322 -11.63 5.97 -4.63
CA LYS A 322 -10.24 5.93 -5.15
C LYS A 322 -9.80 4.50 -5.46
N ALA A 323 -10.33 3.49 -4.76
CA ALA A 323 -9.99 2.10 -5.04
C ALA A 323 -10.45 1.68 -6.43
N ILE A 324 -11.73 1.95 -6.74
CA ILE A 324 -12.32 1.68 -8.06
C ILE A 324 -11.53 2.42 -9.16
N ARG A 325 -11.31 3.72 -8.98
CA ARG A 325 -10.55 4.53 -9.95
C ARG A 325 -9.15 3.96 -10.17
N SER A 326 -8.44 3.60 -9.11
CA SER A 326 -7.06 3.11 -9.19
C SER A 326 -6.91 1.73 -9.83
N LEU A 327 -7.93 0.87 -9.68
CA LEU A 327 -7.99 -0.40 -10.39
C LEU A 327 -8.20 -0.16 -11.89
N LEU A 328 -9.18 0.66 -12.25
CA LEU A 328 -9.64 0.81 -13.63
C LEU A 328 -8.83 1.81 -14.48
N ASN A 329 -8.06 2.70 -13.84
CA ASN A 329 -7.13 3.60 -14.53
C ASN A 329 -5.71 3.01 -14.68
N GLY A 330 -5.51 1.76 -14.27
CA GLY A 330 -4.24 1.04 -14.40
C GLY A 330 -3.20 1.34 -13.32
N LYS A 331 -3.48 2.21 -12.33
CA LYS A 331 -2.52 2.45 -11.24
C LYS A 331 -2.19 1.19 -10.44
N VAL A 332 -3.08 0.21 -10.38
CA VAL A 332 -2.83 -1.10 -9.78
C VAL A 332 -2.60 -2.14 -10.88
N TRP A 333 -1.50 -2.90 -10.79
CA TRP A 333 -1.12 -3.91 -11.79
C TRP A 333 -0.92 -5.31 -11.19
N ASN A 334 -0.84 -5.41 -9.88
CA ASN A 334 -0.85 -6.68 -9.18
C ASN A 334 -1.59 -6.57 -7.84
N VAL A 335 -2.45 -7.53 -7.54
CA VAL A 335 -3.06 -7.72 -6.22
C VAL A 335 -2.95 -9.19 -5.89
N THR A 336 -2.22 -9.58 -4.87
CA THR A 336 -1.99 -11.01 -4.61
C THR A 336 -1.78 -11.33 -3.15
N PHE A 337 -2.10 -12.58 -2.80
CA PHE A 337 -1.68 -13.17 -1.53
C PHE A 337 -0.23 -13.61 -1.61
N ALA A 338 0.48 -13.54 -0.49
CA ALA A 338 1.83 -14.06 -0.34
C ALA A 338 2.03 -14.66 1.06
N ASP A 339 2.86 -15.70 1.14
CA ASP A 339 3.40 -16.20 2.41
C ASP A 339 4.62 -15.38 2.79
N ILE A 340 4.46 -14.55 3.82
CA ILE A 340 5.55 -13.74 4.35
C ILE A 340 5.54 -13.81 5.88
N GLN A 341 5.98 -14.96 6.40
CA GLN A 341 5.97 -15.24 7.84
C GLN A 341 6.66 -14.17 8.68
N ASN A 342 7.80 -13.65 8.24
CA ASN A 342 8.58 -12.76 9.11
C ASN A 342 8.09 -11.30 9.10
N ARG A 343 7.16 -10.89 8.23
CA ARG A 343 6.70 -9.48 8.18
C ARG A 343 5.44 -9.28 9.02
N ASP A 344 5.34 -8.15 9.70
CA ASP A 344 4.27 -7.78 10.64
C ASP A 344 3.00 -7.21 9.98
N TRP A 345 3.10 -6.73 8.75
CA TRP A 345 1.96 -6.13 8.05
C TRP A 345 0.95 -7.16 7.52
N ALA A 346 -0.34 -6.83 7.64
CA ALA A 346 -1.44 -7.58 7.05
C ALA A 346 -1.56 -7.34 5.53
N THR A 347 -1.47 -6.08 5.11
CA THR A 347 -1.44 -5.67 3.70
C THR A 347 -0.28 -4.73 3.41
N ARG A 348 0.17 -4.67 2.16
CA ARG A 348 1.18 -3.73 1.73
C ARG A 348 1.07 -3.34 0.27
N THR A 349 0.83 -2.07 0.05
CA THR A 349 1.05 -1.41 -1.24
C THR A 349 2.53 -1.14 -1.49
N ARG A 350 3.04 -1.46 -2.68
CA ARG A 350 4.35 -1.08 -3.22
C ARG A 350 4.15 -0.36 -4.55
N VAL A 351 4.54 0.90 -4.63
CA VAL A 351 4.51 1.69 -5.86
C VAL A 351 5.90 1.61 -6.49
N VAL A 352 5.98 1.41 -7.80
CA VAL A 352 7.28 1.43 -8.49
C VAL A 352 7.90 2.84 -8.48
N PRO A 353 9.24 2.96 -8.48
CA PRO A 353 9.92 4.24 -8.61
C PRO A 353 9.51 5.02 -9.86
N LYS A 354 9.70 6.34 -9.86
CA LYS A 354 9.21 7.21 -10.95
C LYS A 354 9.92 6.93 -12.27
N GLU A 355 11.17 6.50 -12.21
CA GLU A 355 12.02 6.11 -13.33
C GLU A 355 11.50 4.84 -14.01
N GLN A 356 10.70 4.04 -13.29
CA GLN A 356 10.05 2.82 -13.76
C GLN A 356 8.57 3.06 -14.10
N SER A 357 8.17 4.33 -14.26
CA SER A 357 6.84 4.64 -14.78
C SER A 357 6.66 4.08 -16.18
N ILE A 358 5.45 3.66 -16.49
CA ILE A 358 5.09 3.09 -17.80
C ILE A 358 4.06 3.96 -18.50
N THR A 359 4.09 3.94 -19.82
CA THR A 359 3.08 4.54 -20.67
C THR A 359 2.03 3.48 -21.00
N VAL A 360 0.77 3.74 -20.64
CA VAL A 360 -0.36 2.81 -20.81
C VAL A 360 -1.52 3.43 -21.57
N GLY A 361 -2.23 2.57 -22.30
CA GLY A 361 -3.44 2.89 -23.04
C GLY A 361 -3.22 3.77 -24.27
N GLU A 362 -4.29 3.94 -25.04
CA GLU A 362 -4.28 4.70 -26.30
C GLU A 362 -3.95 6.19 -26.10
N GLN A 363 -4.27 6.72 -24.91
CA GLN A 363 -3.96 8.10 -24.52
C GLN A 363 -2.51 8.29 -24.06
N GLU A 364 -1.68 7.23 -24.13
CA GLU A 364 -0.27 7.24 -23.73
C GLU A 364 -0.03 7.86 -22.34
N ARG A 365 -0.82 7.41 -21.36
CA ARG A 365 -0.73 7.93 -19.99
C ARG A 365 0.46 7.35 -19.26
N THR A 366 1.30 8.21 -18.71
CA THR A 366 2.38 7.79 -17.80
C THR A 366 1.83 7.52 -16.41
N ILE A 367 2.05 6.31 -15.89
CA ILE A 367 1.64 5.91 -14.55
C ILE A 367 2.81 5.24 -13.80
N GLN A 368 2.78 5.30 -12.47
CA GLN A 368 3.60 4.48 -11.58
C GLN A 368 2.76 3.32 -11.04
N PRO A 369 2.92 2.09 -11.56
CA PRO A 369 2.09 0.99 -11.12
C PRO A 369 2.37 0.58 -9.67
N ALA A 370 1.30 0.15 -9.00
CA ALA A 370 1.29 -0.30 -7.62
C ALA A 370 0.91 -1.78 -7.50
N MET A 371 1.69 -2.51 -6.71
CA MET A 371 1.42 -3.88 -6.30
C MET A 371 0.82 -3.88 -4.91
N ILE A 372 -0.28 -4.61 -4.72
CA ILE A 372 -0.94 -4.81 -3.43
C ILE A 372 -0.65 -6.24 -2.98
N LEU A 373 0.07 -6.38 -1.87
CA LEU A 373 0.38 -7.66 -1.26
C LEU A 373 -0.51 -7.89 -0.04
N ILE A 374 -1.03 -9.11 0.10
CA ILE A 374 -1.88 -9.54 1.21
C ILE A 374 -1.17 -10.69 1.90
N ASN A 375 -0.78 -10.52 3.16
CA ASN A 375 -0.07 -11.54 3.90
C ASN A 375 -1.05 -12.59 4.43
N ILE A 376 -0.98 -13.83 3.92
CA ILE A 376 -1.97 -14.88 4.22
C ILE A 376 -2.11 -15.17 5.72
N HIS A 377 -1.03 -15.01 6.50
CA HIS A 377 -0.97 -15.44 7.89
C HIS A 377 -1.26 -14.34 8.91
N ARG A 378 -1.29 -13.08 8.48
CA ARG A 378 -1.40 -11.95 9.41
C ARG A 378 -2.84 -11.55 9.61
N SER A 379 -3.19 -11.25 10.86
CA SER A 379 -4.41 -10.54 11.21
C SER A 379 -4.15 -9.03 11.16
N ALA A 380 -5.19 -8.24 10.96
CA ALA A 380 -5.06 -6.79 11.08
C ALA A 380 -4.70 -6.43 12.53
N ALA A 381 -3.84 -5.44 12.70
CA ALA A 381 -3.55 -4.85 13.99
C ALA A 381 -4.63 -3.81 14.36
N PRO A 382 -4.84 -3.49 15.65
CA PRO A 382 -5.86 -2.53 16.09
C PRO A 382 -5.80 -1.15 15.41
N GLU A 383 -4.62 -0.72 14.99
CA GLU A 383 -4.39 0.54 14.28
C GLU A 383 -4.63 0.47 12.76
N ASP A 384 -4.78 -0.74 12.19
CA ASP A 384 -5.06 -0.87 10.76
C ASP A 384 -6.47 -0.35 10.45
N PRO A 385 -6.67 0.39 9.33
CA PRO A 385 -7.96 0.98 8.99
C PRO A 385 -9.08 -0.06 8.79
N PHE A 386 -8.70 -1.29 8.46
CA PHE A 386 -9.60 -2.42 8.24
C PHE A 386 -9.67 -3.39 9.43
N TYR A 387 -9.14 -3.04 10.62
CA TYR A 387 -9.11 -3.93 11.77
C TYR A 387 -10.49 -4.55 12.09
N THR A 388 -11.51 -3.72 12.13
CA THR A 388 -12.91 -4.09 12.41
C THR A 388 -13.49 -5.06 11.38
N GLU A 389 -13.00 -5.07 10.15
CA GLU A 389 -13.48 -5.97 9.11
C GLU A 389 -12.94 -7.39 9.32
N THR A 390 -11.75 -7.52 9.90
CA THR A 390 -11.07 -8.81 10.04
C THR A 390 -11.52 -9.63 11.25
N ASN A 391 -12.04 -8.98 12.30
CA ASN A 391 -12.39 -9.64 13.58
C ASN A 391 -11.26 -10.54 14.12
N GLY A 392 -10.00 -10.14 13.93
CA GLY A 392 -8.84 -10.91 14.39
C GLY A 392 -8.49 -12.14 13.54
N LEU A 393 -9.23 -12.43 12.47
CA LEU A 393 -8.90 -13.52 11.54
C LEU A 393 -7.68 -13.17 10.69
N PRO A 394 -6.85 -14.18 10.32
CA PRO A 394 -5.78 -13.98 9.37
C PRO A 394 -6.36 -13.64 7.99
N MET A 395 -5.66 -12.83 7.19
CA MET A 395 -6.16 -12.39 5.87
C MET A 395 -6.57 -13.56 4.97
N GLY A 396 -5.83 -14.67 5.02
CA GLY A 396 -6.11 -15.87 4.24
C GLY A 396 -7.43 -16.56 4.62
N ALA A 397 -7.97 -16.29 5.80
CA ALA A 397 -9.25 -16.82 6.26
C ALA A 397 -10.44 -15.92 5.93
N LEU A 398 -10.22 -14.70 5.45
CA LEU A 398 -11.32 -13.76 5.26
C LEU A 398 -12.27 -14.24 4.16
N PRO A 399 -13.61 -14.15 4.37
CA PRO A 399 -14.56 -14.30 3.30
C PRO A 399 -14.41 -13.15 2.30
N VAL A 400 -14.85 -13.38 1.07
CA VAL A 400 -14.63 -12.47 -0.07
C VAL A 400 -15.14 -11.06 0.19
N ASP A 401 -16.28 -10.89 0.87
CA ASP A 401 -16.84 -9.55 1.18
C ASP A 401 -15.92 -8.74 2.08
N LYS A 402 -15.36 -9.38 3.11
CA LYS A 402 -14.40 -8.75 4.03
C LYS A 402 -13.06 -8.50 3.34
N LEU A 403 -12.61 -9.45 2.52
CA LEU A 403 -11.40 -9.30 1.72
C LEU A 403 -11.51 -8.11 0.75
N ALA A 404 -12.66 -7.93 0.10
CA ALA A 404 -12.93 -6.80 -0.78
C ALA A 404 -12.81 -5.45 -0.04
N ARG A 405 -13.34 -5.37 1.19
CA ARG A 405 -13.20 -4.18 2.05
C ARG A 405 -11.77 -3.88 2.43
N VAL A 406 -11.02 -4.91 2.86
CA VAL A 406 -9.59 -4.80 3.18
C VAL A 406 -8.79 -4.29 1.97
N ILE A 407 -8.95 -4.91 0.80
CA ILE A 407 -8.25 -4.52 -0.43
C ILE A 407 -8.63 -3.09 -0.85
N ALA A 408 -9.92 -2.75 -0.82
CA ALA A 408 -10.38 -1.42 -1.20
C ALA A 408 -9.81 -0.34 -0.28
N GLN A 409 -9.80 -0.56 1.04
CA GLN A 409 -9.23 0.38 2.00
C GLN A 409 -7.70 0.51 1.84
N GLU A 410 -6.99 -0.60 1.61
CA GLU A 410 -5.55 -0.56 1.32
C GLU A 410 -5.26 0.32 0.09
N ILE A 411 -5.99 0.14 -1.01
CA ILE A 411 -5.81 0.95 -2.22
C ILE A 411 -6.20 2.42 -1.96
N GLN A 412 -7.34 2.64 -1.31
CA GLN A 412 -7.89 3.98 -1.01
C GLN A 412 -6.90 4.84 -0.21
N ASN A 413 -6.21 4.23 0.76
CA ASN A 413 -5.35 4.93 1.70
C ASN A 413 -3.89 4.98 1.22
N ASN A 414 -3.36 3.90 0.65
CA ASN A 414 -1.91 3.76 0.46
C ASN A 414 -1.39 4.04 -0.95
N ILE A 415 -2.24 4.06 -2.00
CA ILE A 415 -1.73 4.20 -3.37
C ILE A 415 -1.17 5.60 -3.67
N THR A 416 -1.87 6.65 -3.22
CA THR A 416 -1.39 8.04 -3.36
C THR A 416 -0.38 8.36 -2.28
N GLU A 417 -0.61 7.89 -1.05
CA GLU A 417 0.31 8.17 0.05
C GLU A 417 1.67 7.55 -0.17
N LYS A 418 1.83 6.36 -0.77
CA LYS A 418 3.18 5.82 -1.07
C LYS A 418 3.77 6.29 -2.40
N SER A 419 2.94 6.80 -3.31
CA SER A 419 3.40 7.49 -4.53
C SER A 419 3.92 8.90 -4.22
N MET A 420 3.43 9.56 -3.15
CA MET A 420 3.86 10.90 -2.72
C MET A 420 4.72 10.92 -1.46
N ARG A 421 4.59 9.94 -0.54
CA ARG A 421 5.48 9.84 0.63
C ARG A 421 6.90 9.63 0.12
N GLY A 422 7.78 10.53 0.54
CA GLY A 422 9.23 10.46 0.38
C GLY A 422 9.91 9.20 0.94
N HIS A 423 9.25 8.05 1.12
CA HIS A 423 9.96 6.79 1.21
C HIS A 423 10.76 6.50 -0.07
N VAL A 424 10.33 7.00 -1.23
CA VAL A 424 11.12 6.91 -2.48
C VAL A 424 12.13 8.07 -2.58
N ALA A 425 11.71 9.30 -2.29
CA ALA A 425 12.58 10.48 -2.41
C ALA A 425 13.65 10.62 -1.31
N GLN A 426 13.47 9.97 -0.15
CA GLN A 426 14.48 9.93 0.91
C GLN A 426 15.45 8.77 0.70
N ASP A 427 15.01 7.65 0.10
CA ASP A 427 15.89 6.60 -0.43
C ASP A 427 16.77 7.16 -1.58
N GLU A 428 16.24 8.05 -2.45
CA GLU A 428 17.02 8.72 -3.50
C GLU A 428 18.10 9.70 -2.99
N LEU A 429 17.86 10.36 -1.86
CA LEU A 429 18.80 11.34 -1.29
C LEU A 429 19.79 10.73 -0.29
N SER A 430 19.59 9.47 0.10
CA SER A 430 20.49 8.73 1.00
C SER A 430 21.11 7.48 0.36
N ALA A 431 20.72 7.14 -0.88
CA ALA A 431 21.45 6.16 -1.68
C ALA A 431 22.88 6.68 -1.95
N PRO A 432 23.91 5.83 -1.78
CA PRO A 432 25.24 6.17 -2.28
C PRO A 432 25.16 6.37 -3.79
N GLN A 433 25.74 7.46 -4.27
CA GLN A 433 25.90 7.72 -5.71
C GLN A 433 26.77 6.64 -6.38
#